data_AF-A0A9W9C5G4-F1
#
_entry.id   AF-A0A9W9C5G4-F1
#
_cell.length_a   1.000
_cell.length_b   1.000
_cell.length_c   1.000
_cell.angle_alpha   90.00
_cell.angle_beta   90.00
_cell.angle_gamma   90.00
#
_symmetry.space_group_name_H-M   'P 1'
#
loop_
_entity.id
_entity.type
_entity.pdbx_description
1 polymer ?
#
loop_
_entity_poly.entity_id
_entity_poly.type
_entity_poly.pdbx_seq_one_letter_code
_entity_poly.pdbx_strand_id
1 'polypeptide(L)'
;MSNYWTPQLYVKFKNGTFMPVPEVGDPEDVTGGMTAYYLQRRGDDHNEKLHAFPEGFRMIAGDPFTRSFGNNSAAKAISYSCLGGPNLPETNNMPNYNCPGGLRAQVFFPSCWNGKDVDTPDHKSHMSYPVGQEYNNGACPPDFPVHMISLFYEVLYDTSRFLDQWEGDQHPFVFSNGDATGYGLHGDFVNGWDIDVLQRAVDECTDDSGQVEKCPVLTQFTGQECQECRLPEQVDEVNDGHLEKLPGCNPVTGPGARAVPQQCNDGVKLGVKQTNYVDLTASKKWEYVGCGRDNIGDRALTGPSWSRDNTTVESCVDFCSKEGFSYAGLENKGECFCGDKLNEKYAPRDGFMGACVMKCTGNQDQVCGGWAAMSVYHACPDNGPCANNEEFGKAAATTAKVQRAAIEAPVVLKKKVRRHPREMVVA
;
A
#
# COMPACT_ATOMS: atom_id res chain seq x y z
N MET A 1 8.33 3.57 -4.31
CA MET A 1 6.98 2.97 -4.25
C MET A 1 6.03 4.04 -3.75
N SER A 2 4.96 4.30 -4.49
CA SER A 2 3.91 5.23 -4.07
C SER A 2 3.06 4.60 -2.96
N ASN A 3 2.46 5.42 -2.11
CA ASN A 3 1.52 4.98 -1.09
C ASN A 3 0.15 5.62 -1.35
N TYR A 4 -0.88 4.78 -1.28
CA TYR A 4 -2.27 5.14 -1.49
C TYR A 4 -3.07 4.61 -0.30
N TRP A 5 -3.85 5.46 0.34
CA TRP A 5 -4.57 5.08 1.56
C TRP A 5 -5.97 5.68 1.60
N THR A 6 -6.92 4.90 2.11
CA THR A 6 -8.30 5.31 2.42
C THR A 6 -8.71 4.71 3.76
N PRO A 7 -9.66 5.30 4.49
CA PRO A 7 -10.16 4.71 5.73
C PRO A 7 -10.88 3.38 5.44
N GLN A 8 -10.53 2.32 6.18
CA GLN A 8 -11.21 1.02 6.14
C GLN A 8 -12.69 1.16 6.50
N LEU A 9 -13.58 0.50 5.75
CA LEU A 9 -14.99 0.38 6.08
C LEU A 9 -15.22 -0.76 7.09
N TYR A 10 -16.04 -0.51 8.10
CA TYR A 10 -16.47 -1.50 9.09
C TYR A 10 -17.99 -1.68 9.04
N VAL A 11 -18.46 -2.91 9.28
CA VAL A 11 -19.85 -3.16 9.63
C VAL A 11 -20.00 -2.99 11.15
N LYS A 12 -21.04 -2.28 11.58
CA LYS A 12 -21.49 -2.25 12.97
C LYS A 12 -22.61 -3.27 13.13
N PHE A 13 -22.34 -4.36 13.83
CA PHE A 13 -23.33 -5.40 14.10
C PHE A 13 -24.41 -4.91 15.06
N LYS A 14 -25.59 -5.56 15.02
CA LYS A 14 -26.71 -5.29 15.95
C LYS A 14 -26.34 -5.47 17.43
N ASN A 15 -25.33 -6.29 17.73
CA ASN A 15 -24.80 -6.46 19.09
C ASN A 15 -23.84 -5.32 19.53
N GLY A 16 -23.55 -4.35 18.65
CA GLY A 16 -22.67 -3.22 18.89
C GLY A 16 -21.20 -3.41 18.52
N THR A 17 -20.77 -4.63 18.15
CA THR A 17 -19.39 -4.90 17.72
C THR A 17 -19.13 -4.49 16.27
N PHE A 18 -17.87 -4.45 15.88
CA PHE A 18 -17.41 -4.04 14.56
C PHE A 18 -16.55 -5.13 13.90
N MET A 19 -16.56 -5.20 12.58
CA MET A 19 -15.61 -6.01 11.80
C MET A 19 -15.31 -5.30 10.49
N PRO A 20 -14.07 -5.36 9.96
CA PRO A 20 -13.78 -4.79 8.65
C PRO A 20 -14.65 -5.44 7.58
N VAL A 21 -15.24 -4.61 6.72
CA VAL A 21 -15.92 -5.07 5.51
C VAL A 21 -14.85 -5.48 4.51
N PRO A 22 -14.87 -6.73 4.00
CA PRO A 22 -13.89 -7.18 3.03
C PRO A 22 -13.89 -6.30 1.77
N GLU A 23 -12.70 -5.97 1.29
CA GLU A 23 -12.50 -5.34 0.00
C GLU A 23 -12.52 -6.42 -1.10
N VAL A 24 -13.19 -6.13 -2.20
CA VAL A 24 -13.25 -6.99 -3.39
C VAL A 24 -12.11 -6.58 -4.30
N GLY A 25 -11.25 -7.54 -4.64
CA GLY A 25 -10.18 -7.31 -5.61
C GLY A 25 -10.66 -7.56 -7.03
N ASP A 26 -9.80 -7.26 -8.00
CA ASP A 26 -9.99 -7.68 -9.38
C ASP A 26 -10.07 -9.21 -9.50
N PRO A 27 -10.58 -9.79 -10.60
CA PRO A 27 -10.70 -11.25 -10.74
C PRO A 27 -9.40 -12.05 -10.50
N GLU A 28 -8.24 -11.42 -10.69
CA GLU A 28 -6.91 -11.99 -10.42
C GLU A 28 -6.35 -11.59 -9.04
N ASP A 29 -6.99 -10.65 -8.33
CA ASP A 29 -6.67 -10.21 -6.97
C ASP A 29 -7.68 -10.77 -5.97
N VAL A 30 -7.26 -11.80 -5.26
CA VAL A 30 -8.11 -12.49 -4.27
C VAL A 30 -7.97 -11.92 -2.85
N THR A 31 -7.12 -10.91 -2.64
CA THR A 31 -6.92 -10.30 -1.32
C THR A 31 -7.63 -8.97 -1.13
N GLY A 32 -8.24 -8.45 -2.18
CA GLY A 32 -8.88 -7.15 -2.11
C GLY A 32 -7.88 -6.02 -2.27
N GLY A 33 -8.40 -4.80 -2.24
CA GLY A 33 -7.60 -3.60 -2.30
C GLY A 33 -8.35 -2.46 -2.97
N MET A 34 -7.57 -1.51 -3.46
CA MET A 34 -8.03 -0.31 -4.12
C MET A 34 -7.45 -0.23 -5.52
N THR A 35 -8.29 0.17 -6.48
CA THR A 35 -7.84 0.49 -7.82
C THR A 35 -7.51 1.98 -7.89
N ALA A 36 -6.23 2.30 -8.09
CA ALA A 36 -5.74 3.66 -8.27
C ALA A 36 -5.56 3.98 -9.76
N TYR A 37 -6.42 4.85 -10.28
CA TYR A 37 -6.40 5.27 -11.67
C TYR A 37 -5.58 6.54 -11.87
N TYR A 38 -4.78 6.53 -12.92
CA TYR A 38 -4.09 7.70 -13.47
C TYR A 38 -4.80 8.11 -14.76
N LEU A 39 -5.67 9.11 -14.69
CA LEU A 39 -6.59 9.46 -15.78
C LEU A 39 -6.13 10.70 -16.52
N GLN A 40 -6.02 10.63 -17.85
CA GLN A 40 -5.71 11.78 -18.71
C GLN A 40 -6.93 12.69 -18.91
N ARG A 41 -7.45 13.27 -17.82
CA ARG A 41 -8.54 14.26 -17.84
C ARG A 41 -8.02 15.63 -18.27
N ARG A 42 -7.66 15.73 -19.55
CA ARG A 42 -7.38 17.02 -20.18
C ARG A 42 -8.63 17.88 -20.07
N GLY A 43 -8.47 19.15 -19.70
CA GLY A 43 -9.60 20.07 -19.52
C GLY A 43 -10.28 20.41 -20.85
N ASP A 44 -10.66 21.67 -21.03
CA ASP A 44 -11.29 22.10 -22.28
C ASP A 44 -10.35 22.01 -23.50
N ASP A 45 -9.04 21.97 -23.28
CA ASP A 45 -8.03 21.75 -24.33
C ASP A 45 -7.52 20.30 -24.32
N HIS A 46 -8.00 19.51 -25.28
CA HIS A 46 -7.55 18.12 -25.46
C HIS A 46 -6.07 17.98 -25.87
N ASN A 47 -5.39 19.08 -26.21
CA ASN A 47 -3.94 19.09 -26.47
C ASN A 47 -3.13 19.58 -25.27
N GLU A 48 -3.77 19.92 -24.15
CA GLU A 48 -3.09 20.32 -22.93
C GLU A 48 -2.10 19.23 -22.50
N LYS A 49 -0.89 19.67 -22.13
CA LYS A 49 0.13 18.78 -21.59
C LYS A 49 -0.17 18.54 -20.12
N LEU A 50 -0.38 17.27 -19.76
CA LEU A 50 -0.48 16.84 -18.37
C LEU A 50 0.90 16.55 -17.79
N HIS A 51 1.02 16.76 -16.48
CA HIS A 51 2.27 16.60 -15.75
C HIS A 51 2.21 15.42 -14.77
N ALA A 52 3.29 14.66 -14.70
CA ALA A 52 3.52 13.70 -13.63
C ALA A 52 3.71 14.41 -12.27
N PHE A 53 3.46 13.68 -11.19
CA PHE A 53 3.73 14.17 -9.84
C PHE A 53 5.25 14.31 -9.60
N PRO A 54 5.74 15.41 -9.02
CA PRO A 54 7.16 15.60 -8.72
C PRO A 54 7.64 14.71 -7.55
N GLU A 55 8.94 14.68 -7.33
CA GLU A 55 9.54 13.91 -6.22
C GLU A 55 9.05 14.43 -4.87
N GLY A 56 8.73 13.50 -3.96
CA GLY A 56 8.27 13.84 -2.61
C GLY A 56 6.86 14.45 -2.55
N PHE A 57 6.12 14.43 -3.66
CA PHE A 57 4.78 14.99 -3.74
C PHE A 57 3.77 14.25 -2.84
N ARG A 58 2.91 14.99 -2.13
CA ARG A 58 1.88 14.44 -1.23
C ARG A 58 0.59 15.24 -1.29
N MET A 59 -0.55 14.58 -1.28
CA MET A 59 -1.84 15.27 -1.22
C MET A 59 -2.93 14.43 -0.56
N ILE A 60 -3.95 15.11 -0.02
CA ILE A 60 -5.16 14.49 0.53
C ILE A 60 -6.42 15.05 -0.15
N ALA A 61 -7.28 14.18 -0.65
CA ALA A 61 -8.63 14.51 -1.11
C ALA A 61 -9.69 14.08 -0.09
N GLY A 62 -10.78 14.82 0.06
CA GLY A 62 -11.79 14.56 1.12
C GLY A 62 -11.39 15.11 2.50
N ASP A 63 -12.16 14.82 3.55
CA ASP A 63 -11.88 15.32 4.90
C ASP A 63 -12.42 14.36 5.97
N PRO A 64 -11.57 13.73 6.81
CA PRO A 64 -12.00 12.71 7.76
C PRO A 64 -13.03 13.19 8.79
N PHE A 65 -13.16 14.49 9.00
CA PHE A 65 -14.03 15.05 10.04
C PHE A 65 -15.40 15.49 9.51
N THR A 66 -15.64 15.45 8.20
CA THR A 66 -16.89 15.93 7.62
C THR A 66 -18.03 14.94 7.85
N ARG A 67 -19.22 15.43 8.18
CA ARG A 67 -20.46 14.64 8.43
C ARG A 67 -21.69 15.23 7.71
N SER A 68 -21.47 16.15 6.78
CA SER A 68 -22.52 16.82 6.00
C SER A 68 -21.99 17.28 4.64
N PHE A 69 -22.87 17.38 3.64
CA PHE A 69 -22.47 17.75 2.29
C PHE A 69 -22.11 19.24 2.20
N GLY A 70 -20.88 19.53 1.78
CA GLY A 70 -20.36 20.90 1.63
C GLY A 70 -20.77 21.61 0.33
N ASN A 71 -21.39 20.91 -0.62
CA ASN A 71 -21.79 21.42 -1.95
C ASN A 71 -20.70 22.22 -2.69
N ASN A 72 -19.48 21.69 -2.70
CA ASN A 72 -18.33 22.24 -3.44
C ASN A 72 -17.61 21.10 -4.20
N SER A 73 -16.63 21.43 -5.04
CA SER A 73 -15.92 20.43 -5.86
C SER A 73 -15.30 19.31 -5.01
N ALA A 74 -14.71 19.65 -3.86
CA ALA A 74 -14.13 18.66 -2.96
C ALA A 74 -15.17 17.69 -2.38
N ALA A 75 -16.38 18.18 -2.06
CA ALA A 75 -17.48 17.32 -1.59
C ALA A 75 -18.08 16.47 -2.73
N LYS A 76 -18.13 16.99 -3.96
CA LYS A 76 -18.60 16.26 -5.15
C LYS A 76 -17.62 15.17 -5.60
N ALA A 77 -16.33 15.36 -5.32
CA ALA A 77 -15.25 14.43 -5.65
C ALA A 77 -15.24 13.16 -4.77
N ILE A 78 -16.08 13.12 -3.73
CA ILE A 78 -16.32 11.94 -2.90
C ILE A 78 -17.67 11.36 -3.31
N SER A 79 -17.68 10.15 -3.87
CA SER A 79 -18.91 9.53 -4.35
C SER A 79 -19.00 8.04 -4.01
N TYR A 80 -20.21 7.52 -4.12
CA TYR A 80 -20.56 6.13 -3.86
C TYR A 80 -21.44 5.60 -4.98
N SER A 81 -21.11 4.41 -5.46
CA SER A 81 -21.94 3.67 -6.42
C SER A 81 -22.40 2.35 -5.81
N CYS A 82 -23.69 2.07 -5.99
CA CYS A 82 -24.32 0.87 -5.49
C CYS A 82 -24.38 -0.19 -6.59
N LEU A 83 -23.57 -1.24 -6.46
CA LEU A 83 -23.44 -2.26 -7.49
C LEU A 83 -24.50 -3.35 -7.35
N GLY A 84 -24.87 -3.98 -8.47
CA GLY A 84 -25.88 -5.05 -8.51
C GLY A 84 -27.30 -4.61 -8.12
N GLY A 85 -27.54 -3.31 -7.97
CA GLY A 85 -28.83 -2.71 -7.62
C GLY A 85 -29.59 -2.12 -8.83
N PRO A 86 -30.58 -1.24 -8.60
CA PRO A 86 -31.45 -0.68 -9.64
C PRO A 86 -30.78 0.34 -10.59
N ASN A 87 -29.45 0.33 -10.69
CA ASN A 87 -28.65 1.23 -11.52
C ASN A 87 -28.96 2.72 -11.22
N LEU A 88 -28.91 3.07 -9.93
CA LEU A 88 -29.13 4.43 -9.45
C LEU A 88 -27.91 5.31 -9.68
N PRO A 89 -28.08 6.65 -9.79
CA PRO A 89 -26.95 7.58 -9.83
C PRO A 89 -26.05 7.45 -8.62
N GLU A 90 -24.78 7.86 -8.77
CA GLU A 90 -23.85 7.97 -7.66
C GLU A 90 -24.37 8.97 -6.60
N THR A 91 -24.07 8.70 -5.33
CA THR A 91 -24.41 9.57 -4.19
C THR A 91 -23.14 10.14 -3.57
N ASN A 92 -23.23 11.28 -2.87
CA ASN A 92 -22.08 11.87 -2.14
C ASN A 92 -22.03 11.45 -0.66
N ASN A 93 -22.85 10.47 -0.28
CA ASN A 93 -22.93 9.86 1.03
C ASN A 93 -23.18 8.36 0.87
N MET A 94 -22.91 7.58 1.92
CA MET A 94 -23.21 6.15 1.89
C MET A 94 -24.72 5.94 1.64
N PRO A 95 -25.09 5.11 0.65
CA PRO A 95 -26.48 4.92 0.27
C PRO A 95 -27.25 4.17 1.37
N ASN A 96 -28.43 4.69 1.72
CA ASN A 96 -29.40 4.03 2.61
C ASN A 96 -30.31 3.08 1.82
N TYR A 97 -29.71 2.24 1.00
CA TYR A 97 -30.37 1.14 0.31
C TYR A 97 -29.35 0.05 0.00
N ASN A 98 -29.82 -1.19 -0.01
CA ASN A 98 -28.98 -2.36 -0.16
C ASN A 98 -28.29 -2.38 -1.53
N CYS A 99 -26.99 -2.72 -1.52
CA CYS A 99 -26.14 -2.92 -2.69
C CYS A 99 -25.74 -4.40 -2.83
N PRO A 100 -26.53 -5.20 -3.58
CA PRO A 100 -26.31 -6.64 -3.69
C PRO A 100 -24.98 -7.03 -4.34
N GLY A 101 -24.43 -6.16 -5.19
CA GLY A 101 -23.11 -6.34 -5.83
C GLY A 101 -21.97 -5.65 -5.08
N GLY A 102 -22.21 -5.13 -3.87
CA GLY A 102 -21.22 -4.38 -3.10
C GLY A 102 -21.36 -2.85 -3.22
N LEU A 103 -20.67 -2.16 -2.32
CA LEU A 103 -20.59 -0.71 -2.29
C LEU A 103 -19.25 -0.27 -2.87
N ARG A 104 -19.28 0.59 -3.88
CA ARG A 104 -18.09 1.18 -4.46
C ARG A 104 -17.90 2.59 -3.91
N ALA A 105 -16.82 2.81 -3.18
CA ALA A 105 -16.41 4.09 -2.62
C ALA A 105 -15.37 4.74 -3.53
N GLN A 106 -15.51 6.04 -3.80
CA GLN A 106 -14.77 6.73 -4.83
C GLN A 106 -14.17 8.04 -4.30
N VAL A 107 -12.89 8.27 -4.57
CA VAL A 107 -12.17 9.50 -4.22
C VAL A 107 -11.45 10.04 -5.44
N PHE A 108 -11.85 11.22 -5.92
CA PHE A 108 -11.14 11.92 -6.99
C PHE A 108 -10.28 13.03 -6.40
N PHE A 109 -9.00 13.08 -6.78
CA PHE A 109 -8.06 14.06 -6.25
C PHE A 109 -8.09 15.38 -7.03
N PRO A 110 -7.77 16.51 -6.38
CA PRO A 110 -7.52 17.75 -7.11
C PRO A 110 -6.35 17.57 -8.08
N SER A 111 -6.49 18.05 -9.32
CA SER A 111 -5.49 17.87 -10.38
C SER A 111 -4.71 19.14 -10.74
N CYS A 112 -5.03 20.29 -10.15
CA CYS A 112 -4.37 21.56 -10.44
C CYS A 112 -3.36 21.91 -9.34
N TRP A 113 -2.08 21.93 -9.69
CA TRP A 113 -0.97 22.19 -8.78
C TRP A 113 -0.46 23.63 -8.92
N ASN A 114 -0.02 24.21 -7.80
CA ASN A 114 0.55 25.55 -7.76
C ASN A 114 1.93 25.68 -8.45
N GLY A 115 2.51 24.58 -8.93
CA GLY A 115 3.77 24.56 -9.66
C GLY A 115 5.02 24.67 -8.78
N LYS A 116 4.87 24.65 -7.45
CA LYS A 116 5.96 24.98 -6.53
C LYS A 116 6.07 24.01 -5.35
N ASP A 117 4.99 23.83 -4.59
CA ASP A 117 5.05 23.16 -3.30
C ASP A 117 4.68 21.68 -3.47
N VAL A 118 5.63 20.78 -3.21
CA VAL A 118 5.38 19.32 -3.30
C VAL A 118 4.54 18.79 -2.13
N ASP A 119 4.45 19.56 -1.05
CA ASP A 119 3.60 19.28 0.10
C ASP A 119 3.32 20.59 0.87
N THR A 120 2.21 20.65 1.59
CA THR A 120 1.87 21.72 2.53
C THR A 120 1.52 21.13 3.89
N PRO A 121 1.57 21.89 5.00
CA PRO A 121 1.28 21.33 6.33
C PRO A 121 -0.11 20.68 6.48
N ASP A 122 -1.06 21.05 5.62
CA ASP A 122 -2.41 20.48 5.55
C ASP A 122 -2.58 19.43 4.44
N HIS A 123 -1.51 19.15 3.68
CA HIS A 123 -1.47 18.26 2.52
C HIS A 123 -2.49 18.61 1.42
N LYS A 124 -2.97 19.86 1.38
CA LYS A 124 -4.12 20.28 0.56
C LYS A 124 -3.91 21.61 -0.15
N SER A 125 -3.42 22.64 0.54
CA SER A 125 -3.40 24.02 0.06
C SER A 125 -2.55 24.28 -1.20
N HIS A 126 -1.66 23.36 -1.57
CA HIS A 126 -0.87 23.43 -2.80
C HIS A 126 -1.61 22.88 -4.02
N MET A 127 -2.81 22.33 -3.83
CA MET A 127 -3.67 21.76 -4.87
C MET A 127 -5.03 22.45 -4.94
N SER A 128 -5.63 22.39 -6.12
CA SER A 128 -6.99 22.84 -6.38
C SER A 128 -7.69 21.91 -7.37
N TYR A 129 -9.02 21.88 -7.31
CA TYR A 129 -9.82 21.26 -8.36
C TYR A 129 -9.92 22.20 -9.57
N PRO A 130 -10.09 21.66 -10.78
CA PRO A 130 -10.43 22.45 -11.97
C PRO A 130 -11.59 23.41 -11.74
N VAL A 131 -11.59 24.55 -12.45
CA VAL A 131 -12.73 25.47 -12.44
C VAL A 131 -13.88 24.91 -13.26
N GLY A 132 -15.10 25.08 -12.77
CA GLY A 132 -16.30 24.58 -13.45
C GLY A 132 -17.31 23.99 -12.47
N GLN A 133 -18.27 23.25 -12.99
CA GLN A 133 -19.27 22.54 -12.18
C GLN A 133 -18.83 21.12 -11.80
N GLU A 134 -17.90 20.56 -12.57
CA GLU A 134 -17.35 19.21 -12.39
C GLU A 134 -15.98 19.29 -11.71
N TYR A 135 -15.73 18.39 -10.76
CA TYR A 135 -14.47 18.34 -10.02
C TYR A 135 -13.36 17.64 -10.83
N ASN A 136 -13.72 16.87 -11.85
CA ASN A 136 -12.81 16.01 -12.63
C ASN A 136 -12.65 16.46 -14.09
N ASN A 137 -13.13 17.65 -14.43
CA ASN A 137 -13.04 18.20 -15.76
C ASN A 137 -13.02 19.73 -15.72
N GLY A 138 -12.29 20.34 -16.66
CA GLY A 138 -12.18 21.79 -16.81
C GLY A 138 -10.75 22.29 -16.73
N ALA A 139 -10.58 23.61 -16.88
CA ALA A 139 -9.28 24.27 -16.83
C ALA A 139 -8.79 24.44 -15.39
N CYS A 140 -7.48 24.54 -15.21
CA CYS A 140 -6.92 24.87 -13.92
C CYS A 140 -7.07 26.36 -13.57
N PRO A 141 -7.35 26.70 -12.29
CA PRO A 141 -7.36 28.09 -11.85
C PRO A 141 -5.99 28.77 -12.07
N PRO A 142 -5.94 30.10 -12.28
CA PRO A 142 -4.68 30.82 -12.53
C PRO A 142 -3.61 30.65 -11.44
N ASP A 143 -4.02 30.51 -10.17
CA ASP A 143 -3.11 30.30 -9.03
C ASP A 143 -2.57 28.86 -8.94
N PHE A 144 -3.13 27.94 -9.73
CA PHE A 144 -2.77 26.52 -9.78
C PHE A 144 -2.51 26.08 -11.23
N PRO A 145 -1.52 26.68 -11.92
CA PRO A 145 -1.44 26.63 -13.38
C PRO A 145 -0.95 25.29 -13.95
N VAL A 146 -0.51 24.35 -13.12
CA VAL A 146 0.05 23.07 -13.59
C VAL A 146 -1.01 21.98 -13.50
N HIS A 147 -1.54 21.56 -14.64
CA HIS A 147 -2.48 20.44 -14.71
C HIS A 147 -1.73 19.10 -14.64
N MET A 148 -1.93 18.39 -13.54
CA MET A 148 -1.35 17.07 -13.31
C MET A 148 -2.23 15.98 -13.88
N ILE A 149 -1.64 14.81 -14.13
CA ILE A 149 -2.40 13.58 -14.32
C ILE A 149 -3.37 13.39 -13.16
N SER A 150 -4.65 13.13 -13.45
CA SER A 150 -5.65 13.00 -12.38
C SER A 150 -5.49 11.67 -11.67
N LEU A 151 -5.55 11.70 -10.34
CA LEU A 151 -5.58 10.50 -9.51
C LEU A 151 -7.02 10.24 -9.06
N PHE A 152 -7.49 9.02 -9.25
CA PHE A 152 -8.82 8.59 -8.85
C PHE A 152 -8.74 7.22 -8.18
N TYR A 153 -9.32 7.10 -6.99
CA TYR A 153 -9.38 5.86 -6.24
C TYR A 153 -10.78 5.25 -6.32
N GLU A 154 -10.81 3.95 -6.50
CA GLU A 154 -12.00 3.13 -6.40
C GLU A 154 -11.75 1.99 -5.43
N VAL A 155 -12.58 1.90 -4.39
CA VAL A 155 -12.54 0.80 -3.40
C VAL A 155 -13.89 0.09 -3.44
N LEU A 156 -13.86 -1.22 -3.63
CA LEU A 156 -15.05 -2.06 -3.71
C LEU A 156 -15.21 -2.83 -2.40
N TYR A 157 -16.30 -2.59 -1.67
CA TYR A 157 -16.60 -3.27 -0.42
C TYR A 157 -17.69 -4.33 -0.60
N ASP A 158 -17.45 -5.56 -0.13
CA ASP A 158 -18.44 -6.65 -0.17
C ASP A 158 -19.50 -6.48 0.93
N THR A 159 -20.34 -5.46 0.78
CA THR A 159 -21.45 -5.16 1.69
C THR A 159 -22.57 -6.21 1.62
N SER A 160 -22.58 -7.05 0.59
CA SER A 160 -23.60 -8.09 0.36
C SER A 160 -23.60 -9.15 1.46
N ARG A 161 -22.50 -9.30 2.19
CA ARG A 161 -22.36 -10.28 3.28
C ARG A 161 -23.11 -9.91 4.55
N PHE A 162 -23.61 -8.67 4.66
CA PHE A 162 -24.14 -8.10 5.89
C PHE A 162 -25.62 -7.69 5.79
N LEU A 163 -26.40 -8.32 4.89
CA LEU A 163 -27.81 -7.95 4.67
C LEU A 163 -28.67 -8.10 5.93
N ASP A 164 -28.35 -9.07 6.77
CA ASP A 164 -29.04 -9.33 8.04
C ASP A 164 -28.76 -8.26 9.10
N GLN A 165 -27.74 -7.42 8.92
CA GLN A 165 -27.40 -6.32 9.82
C GLN A 165 -28.14 -5.02 9.51
N TRP A 166 -28.83 -4.91 8.37
CA TRP A 166 -29.65 -3.74 8.04
C TRP A 166 -30.84 -3.57 9.00
N GLU A 167 -31.24 -2.32 9.22
CA GLU A 167 -32.43 -1.94 9.98
C GLU A 167 -33.36 -1.09 9.10
N GLY A 168 -34.30 -1.76 8.42
CA GLY A 168 -35.07 -1.13 7.35
C GLY A 168 -34.14 -0.67 6.23
N ASP A 169 -34.21 0.62 5.89
CA ASP A 169 -33.38 1.23 4.83
C ASP A 169 -32.03 1.76 5.37
N GLN A 170 -31.74 1.65 6.66
CA GLN A 170 -30.48 2.15 7.23
C GLN A 170 -29.34 1.14 7.08
N HIS A 171 -28.23 1.60 6.49
CA HIS A 171 -27.03 0.79 6.35
C HIS A 171 -26.30 0.62 7.70
N PRO A 172 -25.61 -0.52 7.94
CA PRO A 172 -24.87 -0.76 9.19
C PRO A 172 -23.41 -0.27 9.14
N PHE A 173 -22.98 0.40 8.07
CA PHE A 173 -21.56 0.67 7.82
C PHE A 173 -21.03 1.97 8.45
N VAL A 174 -19.76 1.94 8.86
CA VAL A 174 -19.02 3.06 9.46
C VAL A 174 -17.56 3.01 9.00
N PHE A 175 -16.97 4.13 8.57
CA PHE A 175 -15.53 4.19 8.28
C PHE A 175 -14.68 4.19 9.56
N SER A 176 -13.42 3.80 9.46
CA SER A 176 -12.47 3.69 10.59
C SER A 176 -12.29 5.00 11.37
N ASN A 177 -12.51 6.16 10.73
CA ASN A 177 -12.54 7.48 11.35
C ASN A 177 -13.86 7.80 12.08
N GLY A 178 -14.71 6.81 12.27
CA GLY A 178 -15.99 6.92 12.97
C GLY A 178 -17.13 7.52 12.14
N ASP A 179 -16.97 7.68 10.83
CA ASP A 179 -18.00 8.26 9.98
C ASP A 179 -19.07 7.25 9.57
N ALA A 180 -20.30 7.43 10.07
CA ALA A 180 -21.48 6.64 9.68
C ALA A 180 -22.28 7.28 8.53
N THR A 181 -21.76 8.34 7.89
CA THR A 181 -22.48 9.09 6.85
C THR A 181 -21.90 8.93 5.45
N GLY A 182 -20.59 8.71 5.34
CA GLY A 182 -19.83 8.69 4.08
C GLY A 182 -19.16 10.02 3.74
N TYR A 183 -19.57 11.13 4.32
CA TYR A 183 -18.96 12.43 4.01
C TYR A 183 -17.51 12.57 4.49
N GLY A 184 -17.08 11.70 5.40
CA GLY A 184 -15.73 11.63 5.97
C GLY A 184 -14.77 10.73 5.20
N LEU A 185 -15.18 10.14 4.07
CA LEU A 185 -14.24 9.44 3.19
C LEU A 185 -13.20 10.42 2.65
N HIS A 186 -11.97 9.95 2.60
CA HIS A 186 -10.82 10.69 2.09
C HIS A 186 -9.81 9.71 1.51
N GLY A 187 -8.91 10.23 0.70
CA GLY A 187 -7.78 9.48 0.15
C GLY A 187 -6.50 10.25 0.36
N ASP A 188 -5.44 9.53 0.70
CA ASP A 188 -4.10 10.06 0.87
C ASP A 188 -3.21 9.53 -0.25
N PHE A 189 -2.32 10.38 -0.74
CA PHE A 189 -1.35 10.03 -1.77
C PHE A 189 0.04 10.50 -1.37
N VAL A 190 1.01 9.59 -1.47
CA VAL A 190 2.44 9.90 -1.42
C VAL A 190 3.07 9.37 -2.70
N ASN A 191 3.64 10.27 -3.50
CA ASN A 191 4.27 9.90 -4.75
C ASN A 191 5.57 9.12 -4.49
N GLY A 192 5.69 7.97 -5.14
CA GLY A 192 6.92 7.19 -5.20
C GLY A 192 7.14 6.52 -6.55
N TRP A 193 6.57 7.11 -7.61
CA TRP A 193 6.88 6.79 -9.01
C TRP A 193 8.27 7.28 -9.38
N ASP A 194 8.92 6.56 -10.29
CA ASP A 194 9.95 7.17 -11.13
C ASP A 194 9.27 8.22 -12.03
N ILE A 195 9.69 9.47 -11.90
CA ILE A 195 9.01 10.63 -12.49
C ILE A 195 9.10 10.60 -14.01
N ASP A 196 10.24 10.17 -14.56
CA ASP A 196 10.46 10.10 -16.00
C ASP A 196 9.64 8.96 -16.62
N VAL A 197 9.51 7.83 -15.90
CA VAL A 197 8.60 6.75 -16.29
C VAL A 197 7.15 7.22 -16.28
N LEU A 198 6.70 7.85 -15.19
CA LEU A 198 5.31 8.33 -15.09
C LEU A 198 5.01 9.39 -16.14
N GLN A 199 5.90 10.36 -16.37
CA GLN A 199 5.68 11.40 -17.38
C GLN A 199 5.59 10.79 -18.79
N ARG A 200 6.44 9.82 -19.13
CA ARG A 200 6.33 9.12 -20.42
C ARG A 200 5.02 8.34 -20.53
N ALA A 201 4.57 7.68 -19.45
CA ALA A 201 3.29 6.99 -19.46
C ALA A 201 2.12 7.97 -19.67
N VAL A 202 2.17 9.15 -19.02
CA VAL A 202 1.19 10.23 -19.23
C VAL A 202 1.16 10.71 -20.68
N ASP A 203 2.32 10.84 -21.31
CA ASP A 203 2.46 11.37 -22.68
C ASP A 203 2.14 10.31 -23.77
N GLU A 204 2.49 9.03 -23.55
CA GLU A 204 2.49 7.99 -24.59
C GLU A 204 1.38 6.94 -24.43
N CYS A 205 0.85 6.72 -23.22
CA CYS A 205 -0.12 5.66 -22.95
C CYS A 205 -1.56 6.17 -23.00
N THR A 206 -2.00 6.52 -24.21
CA THR A 206 -3.28 7.20 -24.46
C THR A 206 -4.34 6.29 -25.12
N ASP A 207 -4.28 4.96 -24.90
CA ASP A 207 -5.25 4.05 -25.48
C ASP A 207 -6.60 4.14 -24.73
N ASP A 208 -7.67 4.43 -25.46
CA ASP A 208 -9.00 4.67 -24.90
C ASP A 208 -9.65 3.43 -24.24
N SER A 209 -9.10 2.24 -24.43
CA SER A 209 -9.61 1.03 -23.77
C SER A 209 -9.29 0.98 -22.27
N GLY A 210 -8.35 1.80 -21.80
CA GLY A 210 -7.90 1.78 -20.39
C GLY A 210 -7.10 0.54 -20.00
N GLN A 211 -6.71 -0.31 -20.96
CA GLN A 211 -5.90 -1.50 -20.72
C GLN A 211 -4.43 -1.13 -20.50
N VAL A 212 -3.94 -1.35 -19.28
CA VAL A 212 -2.58 -0.97 -18.87
C VAL A 212 -1.51 -1.78 -19.63
N GLU A 213 -1.84 -2.98 -20.09
CA GLU A 213 -0.95 -3.88 -20.84
C GLU A 213 -0.58 -3.33 -22.21
N LYS A 214 -1.37 -2.39 -22.73
CA LYS A 214 -1.09 -1.71 -23.98
C LYS A 214 -0.11 -0.54 -23.84
N CYS A 215 0.24 -0.15 -22.62
CA CYS A 215 1.19 0.93 -22.35
C CYS A 215 2.63 0.40 -22.45
N PRO A 216 3.38 0.70 -23.54
CA PRO A 216 4.72 0.12 -23.74
C PRO A 216 5.78 0.67 -22.77
N VAL A 217 5.46 1.76 -22.06
CA VAL A 217 6.36 2.41 -21.09
C VAL A 217 6.42 1.62 -19.78
N LEU A 218 5.34 0.90 -19.43
CA LEU A 218 5.20 0.25 -18.13
C LEU A 218 5.60 -1.22 -18.21
N THR A 219 6.42 -1.65 -17.25
CA THR A 219 6.66 -3.08 -17.02
C THR A 219 5.53 -3.61 -16.15
N GLN A 220 4.82 -4.61 -16.64
CA GLN A 220 3.71 -5.23 -15.94
C GLN A 220 4.18 -6.38 -15.05
N PHE A 221 3.58 -6.47 -13.86
CA PHE A 221 3.66 -7.65 -13.02
C PHE A 221 2.40 -8.50 -13.25
N THR A 222 2.54 -9.81 -13.19
CA THR A 222 1.41 -10.75 -13.18
C THR A 222 0.59 -10.58 -11.90
N GLY A 223 -0.71 -10.94 -11.93
CA GLY A 223 -1.55 -10.90 -10.72
C GLY A 223 -0.93 -11.64 -9.53
N GLN A 224 -0.30 -12.80 -9.77
CA GLN A 224 0.43 -13.53 -8.72
C GLN A 224 1.63 -12.75 -8.14
N GLU A 225 2.41 -12.05 -8.96
CA GLU A 225 3.52 -11.23 -8.47
C GLU A 225 3.02 -10.04 -7.66
N CYS A 226 1.92 -9.41 -8.07
CA CYS A 226 1.27 -8.35 -7.30
C CYS A 226 0.81 -8.86 -5.93
N GLN A 227 0.21 -10.06 -5.90
CA GLN A 227 -0.19 -10.74 -4.66
C GLN A 227 0.99 -11.05 -3.73
N GLU A 228 2.19 -11.22 -4.25
CA GLU A 228 3.42 -11.49 -3.48
C GLU A 228 4.10 -10.19 -2.97
N CYS A 229 3.67 -9.02 -3.44
CA CYS A 229 4.18 -7.70 -3.05
C CYS A 229 3.45 -7.16 -1.81
N ARG A 230 3.73 -7.74 -0.64
CA ARG A 230 3.12 -7.35 0.64
C ARG A 230 4.18 -6.88 1.64
N LEU A 231 3.74 -6.16 2.67
CA LEU A 231 4.55 -5.87 3.86
C LEU A 231 4.02 -6.69 5.05
N PRO A 232 4.87 -7.08 6.00
CA PRO A 232 4.41 -7.77 7.20
C PRO A 232 3.74 -6.76 8.13
N GLU A 233 2.92 -7.28 9.05
CA GLU A 233 2.29 -6.45 10.07
C GLU A 233 3.36 -5.83 10.98
N GLN A 234 3.26 -4.51 11.19
CA GLN A 234 4.19 -3.74 12.03
C GLN A 234 3.53 -3.16 13.29
N VAL A 235 2.22 -3.32 13.43
CA VAL A 235 1.45 -2.82 14.57
C VAL A 235 0.88 -4.02 15.31
N ASP A 236 1.15 -4.09 16.62
CA ASP A 236 0.60 -5.11 17.51
C ASP A 236 -0.81 -4.68 17.95
N GLU A 237 -1.77 -4.86 17.04
CA GLU A 237 -3.18 -4.53 17.25
C GLU A 237 -4.08 -5.58 16.58
N VAL A 238 -5.13 -5.99 17.29
CA VAL A 238 -6.19 -6.82 16.70
C VAL A 238 -7.08 -5.94 15.83
N ASN A 239 -7.04 -6.16 14.52
CA ASN A 239 -7.74 -5.34 13.53
C ASN A 239 -8.86 -6.08 12.78
N ASP A 240 -9.06 -7.37 13.09
CA ASP A 240 -10.04 -8.25 12.48
C ASP A 240 -10.95 -8.93 13.54
N GLY A 241 -11.92 -9.71 13.06
CA GLY A 241 -12.93 -10.32 13.93
C GLY A 241 -13.92 -9.31 14.53
N HIS A 242 -14.55 -9.70 15.65
CA HIS A 242 -15.53 -8.86 16.34
C HIS A 242 -14.85 -7.93 17.34
N LEU A 243 -14.67 -6.67 16.95
CA LEU A 243 -14.08 -5.62 17.75
C LEU A 243 -15.15 -4.92 18.61
N GLU A 244 -14.84 -4.64 19.88
CA GLU A 244 -15.76 -3.89 20.77
C GLU A 244 -15.86 -2.40 20.42
N LYS A 245 -14.82 -1.85 19.77
CA LYS A 245 -14.71 -0.46 19.34
C LYS A 245 -13.92 -0.38 18.03
N LEU A 246 -14.09 0.72 17.28
CA LEU A 246 -13.23 0.99 16.13
C LEU A 246 -11.77 1.20 16.58
N PRO A 247 -10.78 0.72 15.79
CA PRO A 247 -9.38 1.04 16.00
C PRO A 247 -9.11 2.54 16.12
N GLY A 248 -8.08 2.92 16.88
CA GLY A 248 -7.70 4.32 17.09
C GLY A 248 -8.67 5.14 17.96
N CYS A 249 -9.55 4.48 18.73
CA CYS A 249 -10.53 5.13 19.61
C CYS A 249 -11.50 6.09 18.89
N ASN A 250 -11.80 5.85 17.62
CA ASN A 250 -12.68 6.72 16.85
C ASN A 250 -14.16 6.47 17.23
N PRO A 251 -14.87 7.45 17.83
CA PRO A 251 -16.28 7.28 18.15
C PRO A 251 -17.14 7.31 16.89
N VAL A 252 -18.17 6.47 16.83
CA VAL A 252 -19.17 6.53 15.75
C VAL A 252 -19.93 7.85 15.83
N THR A 253 -19.96 8.58 14.72
CA THR A 253 -20.58 9.90 14.59
C THR A 253 -21.48 9.93 13.36
N GLY A 254 -22.67 10.50 13.52
CA GLY A 254 -23.69 10.58 12.47
C GLY A 254 -23.77 11.96 11.80
N PRO A 255 -24.85 12.23 11.05
CA PRO A 255 -25.02 13.47 10.31
C PRO A 255 -24.95 14.73 11.19
N GLY A 256 -24.37 15.79 10.63
CA GLY A 256 -24.40 17.12 11.23
C GLY A 256 -23.03 17.78 11.36
N ALA A 257 -22.67 18.14 12.59
CA ALA A 257 -21.44 18.84 12.90
C ALA A 257 -20.21 17.98 12.55
N ARG A 258 -19.09 18.66 12.27
CA ARG A 258 -17.80 17.99 12.06
C ARG A 258 -17.43 17.15 13.29
N ALA A 259 -16.83 15.99 13.06
CA ALA A 259 -16.31 15.14 14.12
C ALA A 259 -15.16 15.83 14.88
N VAL A 260 -15.07 15.55 16.17
CA VAL A 260 -14.03 16.08 17.05
C VAL A 260 -13.00 14.97 17.28
N PRO A 261 -11.72 15.18 16.90
CA PRO A 261 -10.66 14.21 17.17
C PRO A 261 -10.61 13.82 18.65
N GLN A 262 -10.51 12.54 18.93
CA GLN A 262 -10.33 12.03 20.28
C GLN A 262 -8.88 11.58 20.47
N GLN A 263 -8.31 11.86 21.63
CA GLN A 263 -7.01 11.31 21.99
C GLN A 263 -7.19 9.84 22.38
N CYS A 264 -6.54 8.94 21.64
CA CYS A 264 -6.52 7.53 21.98
C CYS A 264 -5.35 7.21 22.90
N ASN A 265 -5.64 6.72 24.10
CA ASN A 265 -4.65 6.34 25.10
C ASN A 265 -4.82 4.86 25.47
N ASP A 266 -4.98 3.99 24.47
CA ASP A 266 -5.12 2.54 24.67
C ASP A 266 -3.78 1.81 24.84
N GLY A 267 -2.67 2.54 24.75
CA GLY A 267 -1.33 2.00 24.97
C GLY A 267 -0.81 1.17 23.81
N VAL A 268 -1.47 1.21 22.64
CA VAL A 268 -0.96 0.64 21.39
C VAL A 268 0.38 1.30 21.08
N LYS A 269 1.36 0.46 20.73
CA LYS A 269 2.70 0.89 20.34
C LYS A 269 2.95 0.37 18.94
N LEU A 270 3.74 1.10 18.17
CA LEU A 270 4.39 0.52 17.00
C LEU A 270 5.11 -0.74 17.47
N GLY A 271 4.76 -1.88 16.87
CA GLY A 271 5.32 -3.17 17.21
C GLY A 271 6.81 -3.21 16.84
N VAL A 272 7.48 -4.26 17.29
CA VAL A 272 8.77 -4.61 16.68
C VAL A 272 8.46 -5.08 15.26
N LYS A 273 9.18 -4.52 14.27
CA LYS A 273 9.13 -4.96 12.87
C LYS A 273 9.17 -6.49 12.82
N GLN A 274 8.06 -7.10 12.42
CA GLN A 274 8.00 -8.55 12.28
C GLN A 274 8.70 -8.94 10.99
N THR A 275 9.67 -9.85 11.05
CA THR A 275 10.34 -10.39 9.87
C THR A 275 9.82 -11.79 9.58
N ASN A 276 9.57 -12.11 8.31
CA ASN A 276 9.15 -13.46 7.89
C ASN A 276 10.33 -14.46 7.81
N TYR A 277 11.41 -14.21 8.56
CA TYR A 277 12.60 -15.04 8.63
C TYR A 277 13.19 -15.04 10.04
N VAL A 278 14.02 -16.05 10.32
CA VAL A 278 14.82 -16.14 11.54
C VAL A 278 16.25 -15.68 11.24
N ASP A 279 16.78 -14.75 12.03
CA ASP A 279 18.16 -14.29 11.83
C ASP A 279 19.17 -15.34 12.32
N LEU A 280 19.84 -15.99 11.36
CA LEU A 280 20.86 -17.01 11.60
C LEU A 280 22.29 -16.54 11.29
N THR A 281 22.45 -15.24 10.96
CA THR A 281 23.73 -14.69 10.49
C THR A 281 24.82 -14.74 11.56
N ALA A 282 24.46 -14.48 12.81
CA ALA A 282 25.37 -14.54 13.95
C ALA A 282 25.56 -15.96 14.48
N SER A 283 24.47 -16.72 14.61
CA SER A 283 24.44 -18.02 15.31
C SER A 283 24.93 -19.18 14.46
N LYS A 284 24.63 -19.18 13.15
CA LYS A 284 24.96 -20.29 12.24
C LYS A 284 25.79 -19.88 11.03
N LYS A 285 25.97 -18.58 10.76
CA LYS A 285 26.59 -18.06 9.52
C LYS A 285 25.78 -18.40 8.28
N TRP A 286 24.47 -18.29 8.39
CA TRP A 286 23.54 -18.43 7.27
C TRP A 286 22.71 -17.17 7.15
N GLU A 287 22.50 -16.71 5.93
CA GLU A 287 21.65 -15.57 5.63
C GLU A 287 20.34 -16.04 5.02
N TYR A 288 19.26 -15.33 5.33
CA TYR A 288 18.01 -15.43 4.61
C TYR A 288 18.18 -14.74 3.24
N VAL A 289 17.94 -15.47 2.16
CA VAL A 289 18.03 -14.98 0.79
C VAL A 289 16.72 -14.32 0.35
N GLY A 290 15.59 -14.82 0.85
CA GLY A 290 14.25 -14.34 0.53
C GLY A 290 13.26 -15.48 0.35
N CYS A 291 12.04 -15.13 -0.07
CA CYS A 291 11.02 -16.09 -0.44
C CYS A 291 11.06 -16.35 -1.94
N GLY A 292 11.40 -17.59 -2.32
CA GLY A 292 11.37 -18.06 -3.70
C GLY A 292 10.09 -18.84 -3.99
N ARG A 293 9.91 -19.23 -5.24
CA ARG A 293 8.85 -20.19 -5.63
C ARG A 293 9.38 -21.61 -5.56
N ASP A 294 8.50 -22.59 -5.66
CA ASP A 294 8.88 -23.98 -5.88
C ASP A 294 7.85 -24.68 -6.76
N ASN A 295 8.28 -25.72 -7.47
CA ASN A 295 7.40 -26.54 -8.29
C ASN A 295 7.76 -28.02 -8.14
N ILE A 296 6.76 -28.87 -7.83
CA ILE A 296 6.98 -30.30 -7.62
C ILE A 296 7.64 -31.00 -8.82
N GLY A 297 7.31 -30.58 -10.04
CA GLY A 297 7.88 -31.13 -11.28
C GLY A 297 9.23 -30.54 -11.69
N ASP A 298 9.66 -29.44 -11.06
CA ASP A 298 10.87 -28.69 -11.37
C ASP A 298 11.29 -27.91 -10.12
N ARG A 299 11.94 -28.59 -9.17
CA ARG A 299 12.20 -28.07 -7.82
C ARG A 299 13.25 -26.95 -7.81
N ALA A 300 13.13 -26.03 -6.87
CA ALA A 300 14.09 -24.98 -6.57
C ALA A 300 15.39 -25.54 -6.00
N LEU A 301 15.28 -26.58 -5.16
CA LEU A 301 16.40 -27.31 -4.55
C LEU A 301 16.20 -28.82 -4.75
N THR A 302 17.25 -29.51 -5.25
CA THR A 302 17.16 -30.91 -5.69
C THR A 302 18.00 -31.89 -4.87
N GLY A 303 18.57 -31.44 -3.74
CA GLY A 303 19.33 -32.28 -2.82
C GLY A 303 18.43 -33.07 -1.85
N PRO A 304 19.00 -33.61 -0.76
CA PRO A 304 18.25 -34.31 0.27
C PRO A 304 17.13 -33.47 0.87
N SER A 305 16.04 -34.12 1.27
CA SER A 305 14.88 -33.47 1.86
C SER A 305 14.18 -34.35 2.89
N TRP A 306 13.32 -33.73 3.70
CA TRP A 306 12.42 -34.43 4.64
C TRP A 306 11.17 -33.60 4.93
N SER A 307 10.16 -34.24 5.51
CA SER A 307 8.97 -33.59 6.09
C SER A 307 8.74 -34.08 7.52
N ARG A 308 8.48 -33.16 8.47
CA ARG A 308 8.30 -33.46 9.90
C ARG A 308 7.26 -32.55 10.55
N ASP A 309 6.68 -33.04 11.65
CA ASP A 309 5.69 -32.31 12.47
C ASP A 309 6.31 -31.42 13.56
N ASN A 310 7.64 -31.35 13.64
CA ASN A 310 8.36 -30.54 14.62
C ASN A 310 9.52 -29.77 13.96
N THR A 311 9.21 -29.11 12.84
CA THR A 311 10.17 -28.36 12.01
C THR A 311 10.42 -26.98 12.57
N THR A 312 11.67 -26.55 12.52
CA THR A 312 12.09 -25.17 12.80
C THR A 312 13.06 -24.74 11.70
N VAL A 313 13.26 -23.43 11.51
CA VAL A 313 14.24 -22.93 10.54
C VAL A 313 15.64 -23.47 10.86
N GLU A 314 16.03 -23.46 12.14
CA GLU A 314 17.32 -23.96 12.59
C GLU A 314 17.52 -25.43 12.26
N SER A 315 16.49 -26.27 12.45
CA SER A 315 16.62 -27.71 12.24
C SER A 315 16.76 -28.07 10.76
N CYS A 316 16.19 -27.28 9.84
CA CYS A 316 16.43 -27.44 8.40
C CYS A 316 17.84 -27.00 8.00
N VAL A 317 18.28 -25.82 8.46
CA VAL A 317 19.64 -25.32 8.20
C VAL A 317 20.70 -26.29 8.75
N ASP A 318 20.50 -26.80 9.96
CA ASP A 318 21.42 -27.78 10.57
C ASP A 318 21.47 -29.09 9.78
N PHE A 319 20.33 -29.55 9.26
CA PHE A 319 20.28 -30.72 8.40
C PHE A 319 21.08 -30.49 7.11
N CYS A 320 20.82 -29.41 6.37
CA CYS A 320 21.51 -29.15 5.11
C CYS A 320 23.01 -28.92 5.30
N SER A 321 23.40 -28.18 6.33
CA SER A 321 24.80 -27.99 6.71
C SER A 321 25.50 -29.31 7.02
N LYS A 322 24.85 -30.21 7.78
CA LYS A 322 25.41 -31.53 8.10
C LYS A 322 25.55 -32.44 6.89
N GLU A 323 24.62 -32.36 5.94
CA GLU A 323 24.67 -33.07 4.67
C GLU A 323 25.65 -32.43 3.66
N GLY A 324 26.28 -31.31 4.01
CA GLY A 324 27.33 -30.66 3.22
C GLY A 324 26.84 -29.68 2.15
N PHE A 325 25.57 -29.26 2.22
CA PHE A 325 24.94 -28.36 1.25
C PHE A 325 24.96 -26.89 1.69
N SER A 326 25.05 -25.97 0.73
CA SER A 326 25.09 -24.53 1.00
C SER A 326 23.73 -23.85 1.00
N TYR A 327 22.68 -24.47 0.46
CA TYR A 327 21.31 -23.97 0.50
C TYR A 327 20.41 -24.85 1.36
N ALA A 328 19.47 -24.19 2.03
CA ALA A 328 18.38 -24.78 2.78
C ALA A 328 17.09 -24.04 2.41
N GLY A 329 16.04 -24.78 2.11
CA GLY A 329 14.73 -24.27 1.74
C GLY A 329 13.66 -24.89 2.60
N LEU A 330 12.80 -24.05 3.18
CA LEU A 330 11.64 -24.51 3.94
C LEU A 330 10.35 -24.26 3.16
N GLU A 331 9.49 -25.27 3.08
CA GLU A 331 8.20 -25.22 2.39
C GLU A 331 7.10 -25.81 3.27
N ASN A 332 5.86 -25.36 3.06
CA ASN A 332 4.65 -26.00 3.57
C ASN A 332 4.70 -26.36 5.07
N LYS A 333 5.22 -25.46 5.90
CA LYS A 333 5.32 -25.55 7.39
C LYS A 333 6.33 -26.55 7.93
N GLY A 334 6.43 -27.71 7.29
CA GLY A 334 7.10 -28.89 7.83
C GLY A 334 8.18 -29.48 6.93
N GLU A 335 8.35 -28.98 5.72
CA GLU A 335 9.25 -29.55 4.72
C GLU A 335 10.58 -28.80 4.69
N CYS A 336 11.67 -29.55 4.46
CA CYS A 336 13.02 -29.03 4.35
C CYS A 336 13.70 -29.64 3.12
N PHE A 337 14.33 -28.80 2.31
CA PHE A 337 15.04 -29.15 1.08
C PHE A 337 16.45 -28.57 1.10
N CYS A 338 17.44 -29.35 0.68
CA CYS A 338 18.82 -28.90 0.58
C CYS A 338 19.29 -28.80 -0.88
N GLY A 339 20.35 -28.05 -1.13
CA GLY A 339 21.01 -28.03 -2.44
C GLY A 339 22.30 -27.23 -2.43
N ASP A 340 23.15 -27.44 -3.44
CA ASP A 340 24.36 -26.63 -3.64
C ASP A 340 24.12 -25.46 -4.60
N LYS A 341 22.97 -25.50 -5.29
CA LYS A 341 22.54 -24.50 -6.25
C LYS A 341 21.05 -24.30 -6.10
N LEU A 342 20.66 -23.03 -6.12
CA LEU A 342 19.28 -22.62 -6.27
C LEU A 342 18.95 -22.51 -7.76
N ASN A 343 17.82 -23.07 -8.18
CA ASN A 343 17.32 -22.85 -9.53
C ASN A 343 16.92 -21.37 -9.70
N GLU A 344 17.63 -20.64 -10.57
CA GLU A 344 17.44 -19.20 -10.78
C GLU A 344 16.00 -18.83 -11.19
N LYS A 345 15.29 -19.74 -11.87
CA LYS A 345 13.88 -19.56 -12.24
C LYS A 345 12.97 -19.33 -11.03
N TYR A 346 13.37 -19.85 -9.88
CA TYR A 346 12.59 -19.84 -8.64
C TYR A 346 13.27 -19.04 -7.52
N ALA A 347 14.38 -18.38 -7.83
CA ALA A 347 15.12 -17.62 -6.84
C ALA A 347 14.28 -16.46 -6.28
N PRO A 348 14.46 -16.12 -4.98
CA PRO A 348 13.88 -14.92 -4.41
C PRO A 348 14.25 -13.66 -5.21
N ARG A 349 13.35 -12.69 -5.23
CA ARG A 349 13.55 -11.40 -5.89
C ARG A 349 13.58 -10.28 -4.85
N ASP A 350 14.51 -9.36 -5.00
CA ASP A 350 14.60 -8.20 -4.10
C ASP A 350 13.33 -7.33 -4.18
N GLY A 351 12.85 -6.88 -3.03
CA GLY A 351 11.61 -6.13 -2.90
C GLY A 351 10.33 -6.96 -3.01
N PHE A 352 10.43 -8.29 -3.22
CA PHE A 352 9.30 -9.21 -3.19
C PHE A 352 9.37 -10.09 -1.94
N MET A 353 8.39 -9.94 -1.06
CA MET A 353 8.32 -10.75 0.15
C MET A 353 7.80 -12.17 -0.11
N GLY A 354 7.10 -12.38 -1.22
CA GLY A 354 6.62 -13.71 -1.63
C GLY A 354 5.49 -14.24 -0.74
N ALA A 355 5.11 -15.51 -0.96
CA ALA A 355 4.03 -16.18 -0.23
C ALA A 355 4.52 -17.05 0.94
N CYS A 356 5.71 -16.75 1.48
CA CYS A 356 6.27 -17.46 2.64
C CYS A 356 5.68 -16.90 3.92
N VAL A 357 4.46 -17.34 4.25
CA VAL A 357 3.69 -16.84 5.41
C VAL A 357 3.28 -17.94 6.39
N MET A 358 3.58 -19.20 6.08
CA MET A 358 3.12 -20.32 6.90
C MET A 358 4.03 -20.56 8.10
N LYS A 359 3.42 -20.70 9.29
CA LYS A 359 4.13 -20.96 10.53
C LYS A 359 4.73 -22.37 10.59
N CYS A 360 5.93 -22.49 11.14
CA CYS A 360 6.63 -23.77 11.26
C CYS A 360 5.88 -24.76 12.17
N THR A 361 5.93 -26.05 11.86
CA THR A 361 5.25 -27.07 12.68
C THR A 361 5.81 -27.19 14.11
N GLY A 362 7.11 -26.94 14.30
CA GLY A 362 7.78 -26.98 15.61
C GLY A 362 7.94 -25.64 16.34
N ASN A 363 7.64 -24.52 15.67
CA ASN A 363 7.68 -23.19 16.30
C ASN A 363 6.73 -22.20 15.58
N GLN A 364 5.64 -21.81 16.24
CA GLN A 364 4.63 -20.92 15.65
C GLN A 364 5.09 -19.46 15.52
N ASP A 365 6.22 -19.09 16.13
CA ASP A 365 6.83 -17.77 15.98
C ASP A 365 7.71 -17.67 14.72
N GLN A 366 8.01 -18.81 14.09
CA GLN A 366 8.85 -18.88 12.89
C GLN A 366 8.03 -19.13 11.63
N VAL A 367 8.56 -18.72 10.48
CA VAL A 367 7.97 -18.93 9.16
C VAL A 367 8.76 -19.97 8.37
N CYS A 368 8.08 -20.99 7.86
CA CYS A 368 8.65 -22.13 7.15
C CYS A 368 8.00 -22.27 5.76
N GLY A 369 8.19 -21.26 4.92
CA GLY A 369 7.69 -21.23 3.55
C GLY A 369 6.18 -21.00 3.43
N GLY A 370 5.63 -21.49 2.33
CA GLY A 370 4.21 -21.42 1.99
C GLY A 370 3.82 -22.53 1.01
N TRP A 371 2.66 -22.39 0.37
CA TRP A 371 2.25 -23.31 -0.69
C TRP A 371 2.99 -22.94 -1.98
N ALA A 372 3.83 -23.85 -2.52
CA ALA A 372 4.68 -23.57 -3.68
C ALA A 372 5.62 -22.36 -3.50
N ALA A 373 5.95 -22.05 -2.24
CA ALA A 373 6.77 -20.90 -1.84
C ALA A 373 7.79 -21.32 -0.80
N MET A 374 9.06 -21.04 -1.06
CA MET A 374 10.19 -21.56 -0.30
C MET A 374 10.94 -20.44 0.43
N SER A 375 11.04 -20.53 1.75
CA SER A 375 11.93 -19.68 2.53
C SER A 375 13.36 -20.16 2.31
N VAL A 376 14.17 -19.40 1.56
CA VAL A 376 15.52 -19.81 1.16
C VAL A 376 16.57 -19.19 2.09
N TYR A 377 17.46 -20.03 2.60
CA TYR A 377 18.65 -19.66 3.35
C TYR A 377 19.90 -20.16 2.63
N HIS A 378 21.00 -19.42 2.77
CA HIS A 378 22.29 -19.77 2.17
C HIS A 378 23.43 -19.60 3.17
N ALA A 379 24.39 -20.52 3.11
CA ALA A 379 25.61 -20.46 3.90
C ALA A 379 26.44 -19.22 3.50
N CYS A 380 26.85 -18.45 4.49
CA CYS A 380 27.70 -17.29 4.27
C CYS A 380 29.15 -17.71 3.99
N PRO A 381 29.89 -16.99 3.12
CA PRO A 381 31.30 -17.27 2.86
C PRO A 381 32.17 -17.06 4.10
N ASP A 382 33.23 -17.86 4.23
CA ASP A 382 34.22 -17.72 5.30
C ASP A 382 34.84 -16.31 5.27
N ASN A 383 34.72 -15.59 6.40
CA ASN A 383 35.17 -14.20 6.57
C ASN A 383 34.53 -13.18 5.60
N GLY A 384 33.40 -13.51 4.96
CA GLY A 384 32.65 -12.58 4.12
C GLY A 384 31.44 -11.96 4.82
N PRO A 385 30.72 -11.05 4.12
CA PRO A 385 29.48 -10.48 4.64
C PRO A 385 28.42 -11.56 4.79
N CYS A 386 27.60 -11.41 5.83
CA CYS A 386 26.50 -12.32 6.13
C CYS A 386 25.32 -11.47 6.57
N ALA A 387 24.35 -11.27 5.68
CA ALA A 387 23.26 -10.32 5.90
C ALA A 387 21.98 -10.83 5.24
N ASN A 388 20.91 -10.87 6.03
CA ASN A 388 19.59 -11.26 5.55
C ASN A 388 19.09 -10.29 4.49
N ASN A 389 18.28 -10.81 3.56
CA ASN A 389 17.50 -9.98 2.66
C ASN A 389 16.33 -9.36 3.43
N GLU A 390 16.29 -8.03 3.49
CA GLU A 390 15.23 -7.28 4.17
C GLU A 390 14.05 -7.00 3.21
N GLU A 391 12.95 -6.45 3.73
CA GLU A 391 11.69 -6.18 3.00
C GLU A 391 11.88 -5.41 1.68
N PHE A 392 12.91 -4.55 1.58
CA PHE A 392 13.17 -3.73 0.39
C PHE A 392 14.34 -4.25 -0.45
N GLY A 393 14.78 -5.50 -0.23
CA GLY A 393 16.00 -6.04 -0.83
C GLY A 393 17.24 -5.76 0.02
N LYS A 394 18.36 -6.41 -0.32
CA LYS A 394 19.66 -6.03 0.23
C LYS A 394 20.00 -4.65 -0.31
N ALA A 395 20.29 -3.69 0.57
CA ALA A 395 20.75 -2.37 0.15
C ALA A 395 21.92 -2.56 -0.83
N ALA A 396 21.83 -1.96 -2.03
CA ALA A 396 22.98 -1.90 -2.93
C ALA A 396 24.17 -1.40 -2.10
N ALA A 397 25.34 -2.04 -2.24
CA ALA A 397 26.57 -1.65 -1.55
C ALA A 397 26.91 -0.19 -1.95
N THR A 398 26.32 0.76 -1.25
CA THR A 398 26.47 2.18 -1.56
C THR A 398 27.82 2.59 -1.02
N THR A 399 28.67 3.08 -1.92
CA THR A 399 29.80 3.92 -1.56
C THR A 399 29.25 5.16 -0.87
N ALA A 400 29.19 5.11 0.46
CA ALA A 400 28.57 6.13 1.28
C ALA A 400 29.22 7.50 1.05
N LYS A 401 28.46 8.46 0.52
CA LYS A 401 28.61 9.86 0.93
C LYS A 401 27.45 10.17 1.88
N VAL A 402 27.75 10.04 3.17
CA VAL A 402 26.88 10.52 4.24
C VAL A 402 26.81 12.05 4.16
N GLN A 403 25.66 12.60 3.76
CA GLN A 403 25.29 13.95 4.21
C GLN A 403 24.36 13.81 5.40
N ARG A 404 24.90 14.13 6.59
CA ARG A 404 24.09 14.32 7.79
C ARG A 404 23.24 15.59 7.61
N ALA A 405 21.92 15.44 7.57
CA ALA A 405 21.02 16.54 7.86
C ALA A 405 21.07 16.79 9.39
N ALA A 406 21.68 17.90 9.80
CA ALA A 406 21.62 18.35 11.18
C ALA A 406 20.30 19.11 11.40
N ILE A 407 19.57 18.70 12.43
CA ILE A 407 18.46 19.44 13.02
C ILE A 407 19.08 20.56 13.87
N GLU A 408 18.86 21.83 13.53
CA GLU A 408 19.01 22.93 14.48
C GLU A 408 17.86 23.95 14.33
N ALA A 409 17.19 24.21 15.44
CA ALA A 409 16.26 25.33 15.63
C ALA A 409 17.02 26.57 16.17
N PRO A 410 16.34 27.71 16.34
CA PRO A 410 16.53 28.94 15.57
C PRO A 410 17.65 29.86 16.12
N VAL A 411 18.44 30.46 15.22
CA VAL A 411 19.35 31.56 15.57
C VAL A 411 19.09 32.80 14.70
N VAL A 412 18.52 33.80 15.36
CA VAL A 412 18.64 35.26 15.20
C VAL A 412 19.29 35.77 13.89
N LEU A 413 18.46 36.47 13.10
CA LEU A 413 18.86 37.35 11.99
C LEU A 413 20.03 38.28 12.34
N LYS A 414 21.20 38.04 11.75
CA LYS A 414 22.20 39.08 11.49
C LYS A 414 22.65 39.06 10.03
N LYS A 415 22.14 40.06 9.31
CA LYS A 415 22.55 40.53 7.98
C LYS A 415 24.08 40.66 7.88
N LYS A 416 24.70 40.05 6.87
CA LYS A 416 25.92 40.60 6.23
C LYS A 416 26.11 40.10 4.78
N VAL A 417 25.67 40.97 3.87
CA VAL A 417 26.20 41.35 2.54
C VAL A 417 27.20 40.40 1.85
N ARG A 418 26.78 39.92 0.66
CA ARG A 418 27.59 39.26 -0.39
C ARG A 418 28.69 40.17 -0.94
N ARG A 419 29.86 39.58 -1.25
CA ARG A 419 30.70 39.94 -2.40
C ARG A 419 31.11 38.66 -3.15
N HIS A 420 30.88 38.67 -4.47
CA HIS A 420 31.34 37.79 -5.55
C HIS A 420 32.88 37.57 -5.58
N PRO A 421 33.48 36.88 -6.57
CA PRO A 421 33.18 35.60 -7.24
C PRO A 421 34.46 34.71 -7.35
N ARG A 422 34.34 33.45 -7.79
CA ARG A 422 35.28 32.70 -8.69
C ARG A 422 34.99 31.19 -8.64
N GLU A 423 34.76 30.61 -9.83
CA GLU A 423 35.27 29.32 -10.38
C GLU A 423 35.27 28.06 -9.46
N MET A 424 35.00 26.81 -9.84
CA MET A 424 34.79 26.09 -11.10
C MET A 424 34.38 24.63 -10.72
N VAL A 425 33.61 23.97 -11.60
CA VAL A 425 33.64 22.52 -11.95
C VAL A 425 33.13 21.42 -10.97
N VAL A 426 32.02 20.81 -11.39
CA VAL A 426 31.66 19.36 -11.56
C VAL A 426 32.02 18.32 -10.47
N ALA A 427 30.97 17.69 -9.93
CA ALA A 427 30.79 16.23 -9.83
C ALA A 427 29.30 15.91 -9.75
#